data_AF-A0A659UIC4-F1
#
_entry.id   AF-A0A659UIC4-F1
#
_cell.length_a   1.000
_cell.length_b   1.000
_cell.length_c   1.000
_cell.angle_alpha   90.00
_cell.angle_beta   90.00
_cell.angle_gamma   90.00
#
_symmetry.space_group_name_H-M   'P 1'
#
loop_
_entity.id
_entity.type
_entity.pdbx_description
1 polymer ?
#
loop_
_entity_poly.entity_id
_entity_poly.type
_entity_poly.pdbx_seq_one_letter_code
_entity_poly.pdbx_strand_id
1 'polypeptide(L)'
;NESGPMHMAAAAGTPVVGLFGLTNPSRWGPVGVPSIALRPSMPCDCVAKDLCRRTDPSKACCVWRLEVKPVVEAAREVLARTEMKQERAV
;
A
#
# COMPACT_ATOMS: atom_id res chain seq x y z
N ASN A 1 5.10 3.01 -2.31
CA ASN A 1 5.52 1.83 -1.52
C ASN A 1 5.51 2.21 -0.04
N GLU A 2 5.40 1.23 0.85
CA GLU A 2 5.51 1.43 2.30
C GLU A 2 6.87 2.07 2.66
N SER A 3 6.84 3.35 2.99
CA SER A 3 7.99 4.18 3.31
C SER A 3 7.53 5.50 3.94
N GLY A 4 8.45 6.32 4.44
CA GLY A 4 8.13 7.63 5.04
C GLY A 4 7.16 8.50 4.20
N PRO A 5 7.37 8.66 2.88
CA PRO A 5 6.43 9.41 2.02
C PRO A 5 4.97 8.96 2.06
N MET A 6 4.71 7.66 2.28
CA MET A 6 3.35 7.16 2.45
C MET A 6 2.67 7.78 3.68
N HIS A 7 3.42 7.91 4.79
CA HIS A 7 2.92 8.54 6.00
C HIS A 7 2.80 10.06 5.87
N MET A 8 3.71 10.70 5.12
CA MET A 8 3.61 12.14 4.84
C MET A 8 2.35 12.48 4.04
N ALA A 9 1.99 11.65 3.05
CA ALA A 9 0.73 11.81 2.30
C ALA A 9 -0.49 11.71 3.23
N ALA A 10 -0.49 10.74 4.15
CA ALA A 10 -1.56 10.58 5.13
C ALA A 10 -1.64 11.79 6.08
N ALA A 11 -0.50 12.29 6.57
CA ALA A 11 -0.43 13.47 7.43
C ALA A 11 -0.97 14.73 6.72
N ALA A 12 -0.81 14.82 5.40
CA ALA A 12 -1.39 15.87 4.56
C ALA A 12 -2.89 15.67 4.26
N GLY A 13 -3.57 14.68 4.87
CA GLY A 13 -4.99 14.40 4.64
C GLY A 13 -5.28 13.72 3.29
N THR A 14 -4.25 13.26 2.58
CA THR A 14 -4.42 12.63 1.27
C THR A 14 -4.82 11.16 1.44
N PRO A 15 -5.83 10.64 0.72
CA PRO A 15 -6.15 9.21 0.69
C PRO A 15 -4.97 8.39 0.14
N VAL A 16 -4.72 7.21 0.69
CA VAL A 16 -3.49 6.45 0.38
C VAL A 16 -3.77 5.00 -0.02
N VAL A 17 -3.18 4.57 -1.13
CA VAL A 17 -2.97 3.14 -1.43
C VAL A 17 -1.56 2.76 -1.03
N GLY A 18 -1.42 1.95 0.03
CA GLY A 18 -0.14 1.44 0.49
C GLY A 18 0.19 0.10 -0.18
N LEU A 19 1.39 0.00 -0.75
CA LEU A 19 1.90 -1.24 -1.35
C LEU A 19 2.91 -1.88 -0.40
N PHE A 20 2.56 -3.06 0.12
CA PHE A 20 3.29 -3.74 1.18
C PHE A 20 3.94 -5.04 0.68
N GLY A 21 5.12 -5.32 1.23
CA GLY A 21 5.85 -6.59 1.05
C GLY A 21 5.67 -7.49 2.27
N LEU A 22 6.77 -7.74 2.99
CA LEU A 22 6.80 -8.63 4.17
C LEU A 22 6.29 -7.99 5.47
N THR A 23 6.24 -6.67 5.50
CA THR A 23 5.77 -5.87 6.63
C THR A 23 4.25 -5.99 6.81
N ASN A 24 3.81 -5.80 8.05
CA ASN A 24 2.40 -5.91 8.38
C ASN A 24 1.71 -4.54 8.21
N PRO A 25 0.77 -4.40 7.25
CA PRO A 25 0.05 -3.14 7.03
C PRO A 25 -0.81 -2.71 8.21
N SER A 26 -1.23 -3.62 9.09
CA SER A 26 -1.94 -3.24 10.32
C SER A 26 -1.05 -2.51 11.33
N ARG A 27 0.28 -2.67 11.24
CA ARG A 27 1.24 -1.95 12.09
C ARG A 27 1.80 -0.69 11.43
N TRP A 28 2.02 -0.74 10.12
CA TRP A 28 2.73 0.31 9.36
C TRP A 28 1.84 1.00 8.32
N GLY A 29 0.53 0.80 8.39
CA GLY A 29 -0.45 1.43 7.50
C GLY A 29 -0.56 2.95 7.68
N PRO A 30 -1.08 3.67 6.67
CA PRO A 30 -1.52 5.05 6.81
C PRO A 30 -2.54 5.20 7.94
N VAL A 31 -2.44 6.28 8.73
CA VAL A 31 -3.32 6.55 9.87
C VAL A 31 -4.11 7.83 9.61
N GLY A 32 -5.40 7.83 9.99
CA GLY A 32 -6.24 9.04 9.98
C GLY A 32 -6.84 9.42 8.62
N VAL A 33 -6.57 8.67 7.56
CA VAL A 33 -7.09 8.91 6.20
C VAL A 33 -7.72 7.66 5.61
N PRO A 34 -8.66 7.78 4.65
CA PRO A 34 -9.10 6.64 3.84
C PRO A 34 -7.88 5.97 3.21
N SER A 35 -7.75 4.66 3.41
CA SER A 35 -6.61 3.93 2.89
C SER A 35 -6.95 2.49 2.52
N ILE A 36 -6.20 1.96 1.57
CA ILE A 36 -6.24 0.56 1.16
C ILE A 36 -4.81 0.02 1.15
N ALA A 37 -4.60 -1.11 1.82
CA ALA A 37 -3.31 -1.81 1.82
C ALA A 37 -3.35 -2.98 0.85
N LEU A 38 -2.48 -2.96 -0.16
CA LEU A 38 -2.29 -4.06 -1.10
C LEU A 38 -1.00 -4.81 -0.78
N ARG A 39 -1.08 -6.13 -0.87
CA ARG A 39 0.05 -7.05 -0.74
C ARG A 39 -0.05 -8.16 -1.79
N PRO A 40 1.08 -8.68 -2.28
CA PRO A 40 1.08 -9.88 -3.12
C PRO A 40 0.53 -11.08 -2.34
N SER A 41 0.21 -12.16 -3.06
CA SER A 41 -0.11 -13.44 -2.42
C SER A 41 1.03 -13.89 -1.51
N MET A 42 0.65 -14.47 -0.37
CA MET A 42 1.59 -15.03 0.61
C MET A 42 1.60 -16.56 0.45
N PRO A 43 2.76 -17.24 0.59
CA PRO A 43 4.05 -16.70 1.03
C PRO A 43 4.75 -15.78 0.00
N CYS A 44 5.46 -14.77 0.52
CA CYS A 44 6.21 -13.81 -0.27
C CYS A 44 7.53 -14.44 -0.77
N ASP A 45 7.46 -15.14 -1.90
CA ASP A 45 8.63 -15.66 -2.62
C ASP A 45 9.44 -14.54 -3.29
N CYS A 46 10.73 -14.76 -3.55
CA CYS A 46 11.55 -13.78 -4.26
C CYS A 46 11.30 -13.81 -5.77
N VAL A 47 11.31 -12.63 -6.41
CA VAL A 47 11.19 -12.50 -7.87
C VAL A 47 12.50 -12.15 -8.58
N ALA A 48 13.51 -11.69 -7.84
CA ALA A 48 14.80 -11.28 -8.37
C ALA A 48 15.92 -11.94 -7.57
N LYS A 49 16.58 -12.96 -8.12
CA LYS A 49 17.48 -13.86 -7.39
C LYS A 49 18.63 -13.14 -6.68
N ASP A 50 19.26 -12.16 -7.34
CA ASP A 50 20.46 -11.50 -6.84
C ASP A 50 20.18 -10.22 -6.01
N LEU A 51 18.95 -9.70 -6.10
CA LEU A 51 18.50 -8.50 -5.39
C LEU A 51 17.65 -8.82 -4.17
N CYS A 52 16.88 -9.91 -4.24
CA CYS A 52 15.88 -10.23 -3.25
C CYS A 52 16.44 -11.08 -2.11
N ARG A 53 16.18 -10.66 -0.87
CA ARG A 53 16.45 -11.45 0.34
C ARG A 53 15.17 -11.61 1.14
N ARG A 54 14.61 -12.82 1.15
CA ARG A 54 13.32 -13.12 1.80
C ARG A 54 13.31 -12.83 3.32
N THR A 55 14.45 -12.88 3.99
CA THR A 55 14.54 -12.63 5.44
C THR A 55 14.70 -11.15 5.80
N ASP A 56 14.94 -10.29 4.80
CA ASP A 56 15.17 -8.85 4.98
C ASP A 56 13.99 -8.09 4.35
N PRO A 57 13.08 -7.51 5.15
CA PRO A 57 11.93 -6.76 4.64
C PRO A 57 12.30 -5.61 3.70
N SER A 58 13.47 -4.99 3.89
CA SER A 58 13.97 -3.90 3.03
C SER A 58 14.51 -4.40 1.69
N LYS A 59 14.78 -5.70 1.56
CA LYS A 59 15.28 -6.36 0.34
C LYS A 59 14.33 -7.43 -0.18
N ALA A 60 13.12 -7.55 0.36
CA ALA A 60 12.12 -8.46 -0.17
C ALA A 60 11.37 -7.82 -1.34
N CYS A 61 11.72 -8.24 -2.55
CA CYS A 61 11.14 -7.68 -3.78
C CYS A 61 9.74 -8.25 -4.13
N CYS A 62 9.08 -9.01 -3.25
CA CYS A 62 7.79 -9.63 -3.61
C CYS A 62 6.67 -8.62 -3.90
N VAL A 63 6.78 -7.39 -3.39
CA VAL A 63 5.87 -6.28 -3.74
C VAL A 63 5.81 -6.04 -5.25
N TRP A 64 6.85 -6.41 -6.00
CA TRP A 64 6.88 -6.33 -7.47
C TRP A 64 5.95 -7.33 -8.17
N ARG A 65 5.38 -8.31 -7.45
CA ARG A 65 4.32 -9.18 -7.99
C ARG A 65 2.94 -8.54 -7.97
N LEU A 66 2.80 -7.35 -7.40
CA LEU A 66 1.53 -6.64 -7.47
C LEU A 66 1.26 -6.26 -8.92
N GLU A 67 0.19 -6.82 -9.47
CA GLU A 67 -0.29 -6.43 -10.79
C GLU A 67 -0.83 -4.99 -10.76
N VAL A 68 -0.69 -4.30 -11.89
CA VAL A 68 -1.14 -2.91 -12.03
C VAL A 68 -2.66 -2.80 -11.86
N LYS A 69 -3.42 -3.78 -12.36
CA LYS A 69 -4.89 -3.73 -12.33
C LYS A 69 -5.46 -3.62 -10.89
N PRO A 70 -5.12 -4.51 -9.94
CA PRO A 70 -5.52 -4.35 -8.54
C PRO A 70 -5.11 -3.02 -7.91
N VAL A 71 -3.96 -2.46 -8.30
CA VAL A 71 -3.50 -1.15 -7.80
C VAL A 71 -4.39 -0.02 -8.31
N VAL A 72 -4.74 -0.05 -9.60
CA VAL A 72 -5.66 0.93 -10.21
C VAL A 72 -7.06 0.82 -9.62
N GLU A 73 -7.55 -0.41 -9.40
CA GLU A 73 -8.86 -0.65 -8.77
C GLU A 73 -8.90 -0.08 -7.35
N ALA A 74 -7.88 -0.35 -6.53
CA ALA A 74 -7.77 0.21 -5.19
C ALA A 74 -7.67 1.75 -5.21
N ALA A 75 -6.95 2.33 -6.17
CA ALA A 75 -6.85 3.78 -6.30
C ALA A 75 -8.21 4.41 -6.62
N ARG A 76 -8.99 3.83 -7.54
CA ARG A 76 -10.35 4.30 -7.85
C ARG A 76 -11.28 4.13 -6.65
N GLU A 77 -11.19 3.02 -5.95
CA GLU A 77 -12.01 2.75 -4.78
C GLU A 77 -11.76 3.74 -3.64
N VAL A 78 -10.48 4.02 -3.33
CA VAL A 78 -10.15 4.97 -2.25
C VAL A 78 -10.56 6.40 -2.59
N LEU A 79 -10.48 6.78 -3.87
CA LEU A 79 -10.97 8.09 -4.35
C LEU A 79 -12.50 8.20 -4.20
N ALA A 80 -13.24 7.21 -4.67
CA ALA A 80 -14.71 7.20 -4.55
C ALA A 80 -15.17 7.27 -3.08
N ARG A 81 -14.51 6.54 -2.17
CA ARG A 81 -14.78 6.61 -0.72
C ARG A 81 -14.53 8.00 -0.14
N THR A 82 -13.56 8.74 -0.70
CA THR A 82 -13.20 10.08 -0.25
C THR A 82 -14.22 11.10 -0.71
N GLU A 83 -14.63 11.05 -1.99
CA GLU A 83 -15.67 11.92 -2.55
C GLU A 83 -16.98 11.79 -1.77
N MET A 84 -17.44 10.55 -1.53
CA MET A 84 -18.65 10.29 -0.72
C MET A 84 -18.54 10.82 0.72
N LYS A 85 -17.35 10.81 1.32
CA LYS A 85 -17.14 11.34 2.67
C LYS A 85 -17.21 12.87 2.67
N GLN A 86 -16.72 13.52 1.61
CA GLN A 86 -16.81 14.98 1.47
C GLN A 86 -18.26 15.42 1.25
N GLU A 87 -19.01 14.75 0.37
CA GLU A 87 -20.43 15.06 0.12
C GLU A 87 -21.29 14.95 1.39
N ARG A 88 -21.02 13.98 2.26
CA ARG A 88 -21.74 13.80 3.54
C ARG A 88 -21.34 14.79 4.63
N ALA A 89 -20.23 15.50 4.46
CA ALA A 89 -19.71 16.46 5.43
C ALA A 89 -20.14 17.90 5.12
N VAL A 90 -20.82 18.13 3.99
CA VAL A 90 -21.43 19.40 3.55
C VAL A 90 -22.93 19.36 3.86
#